data_AF-K0DK26-F1
#
_entry.id   AF-K0DK26-F1
#
_cell.length_a   1.000
_cell.length_b   1.000
_cell.length_c   1.000
_cell.angle_alpha   90.00
_cell.angle_beta   90.00
_cell.angle_gamma   90.00
#
_symmetry.space_group_name_H-M   'P 1'
#
loop_
_entity.id
_entity.type
_entity.pdbx_description
1 polymer ?
#
loop_
_entity_poly.entity_id
_entity_poly.type
_entity_poly.pdbx_seq_one_letter_code
_entity_poly.pdbx_strand_id
1 'polypeptide(L)'
;MADETAPWETVDYEGFEIHVAPLQKNAAGETNEFNAPPNTANPAKNRYTYVGYVCHPGADPSIPGHAVSFHADGEESFASRDDALYEGVHVGRSIVEGTHPDLTVLPLVTGGV
;
A
#
# COMPACT_ATOMS: atom_id res chain seq x y z
N MET A 1 -5.18 23.65 7.26
CA MET A 1 -5.12 22.26 7.76
C MET A 1 -3.80 21.72 7.25
N ALA A 2 -2.92 21.24 8.13
CA ALA A 2 -1.68 20.63 7.69
C ALA A 2 -2.08 19.29 7.09
N ASP A 3 -1.97 19.19 5.78
CA ASP A 3 -2.13 17.95 5.06
C ASP A 3 -0.96 17.07 5.54
N GLU A 4 -1.20 16.29 6.60
CA GLU A 4 -0.40 15.11 6.95
C GLU A 4 -0.66 14.04 5.89
N THR A 5 -0.56 14.43 4.62
CA THR A 5 -0.72 13.55 3.47
C THR A 5 0.46 12.61 3.55
N ALA A 6 0.21 11.46 4.16
CA ALA A 6 1.02 10.28 3.98
C ALA A 6 1.38 10.21 2.49
N PRO A 7 2.64 9.89 2.14
CA PRO A 7 3.14 10.13 0.81
C PRO A 7 2.71 8.99 -0.12
N TRP A 8 1.39 8.92 -0.32
CA TRP A 8 0.69 7.99 -1.18
C TRP A 8 1.05 8.34 -2.62
N GLU A 9 1.78 7.45 -3.25
CA GLU A 9 1.86 7.45 -4.70
C GLU A 9 0.56 6.85 -5.23
N THR A 10 -0.14 7.63 -6.06
CA THR A 10 -1.39 7.22 -6.68
C THR A 10 -1.13 6.95 -8.15
N VAL A 11 -1.52 5.77 -8.61
CA VAL A 11 -1.33 5.31 -9.99
C VAL A 11 -2.69 4.92 -10.55
N ASP A 12 -3.11 5.57 -11.63
CA ASP A 12 -4.28 5.14 -12.41
C ASP A 12 -3.92 3.92 -13.28
N TYR A 13 -4.72 2.85 -13.16
CA TYR A 13 -4.48 1.62 -13.90
C TYR A 13 -5.79 0.88 -14.21
N GLU A 14 -6.05 0.62 -15.50
CA GLU A 14 -7.24 -0.10 -16.01
C GLU A 14 -8.60 0.37 -15.44
N GLY A 15 -8.73 1.66 -15.12
CA GLY A 15 -9.96 2.23 -14.56
C GLY A 15 -10.11 2.06 -13.04
N PHE A 16 -9.00 1.75 -12.36
CA PHE A 16 -8.86 1.77 -10.90
C PHE A 16 -7.75 2.75 -10.49
N GLU A 17 -7.81 3.22 -9.25
CA GLU A 17 -6.76 4.01 -8.59
C GLU A 17 -6.02 3.12 -7.59
N ILE A 18 -4.71 2.97 -7.79
CA ILE A 18 -3.82 2.22 -6.92
C ILE A 18 -3.08 3.23 -6.05
N HIS A 19 -3.36 3.24 -4.76
CA HIS A 19 -2.69 4.09 -3.79
C HIS A 19 -1.68 3.25 -3.02
N VAL A 20 -0.40 3.66 -3.02
CA VAL A 20 0.67 2.96 -2.31
C VAL A 20 1.46 3.95 -1.48
N ALA A 21 1.62 3.65 -0.20
CA ALA A 21 2.48 4.41 0.68
C ALA A 21 3.50 3.46 1.33
N PRO A 22 4.78 3.83 1.32
CA PRO A 22 5.81 3.09 2.03
C PRO A 22 5.82 3.51 3.50
N LEU A 23 5.94 2.52 4.39
CA LEU A 23 6.07 2.69 5.84
C LEU A 23 7.42 2.20 6.30
N GLN A 24 7.99 2.88 7.29
CA GLN A 24 9.13 2.32 8.00
C GLN A 24 8.63 1.27 8.99
N LYS A 25 9.16 0.05 8.88
CA LYS A 25 8.86 -1.07 9.76
C LYS A 25 9.67 -0.90 11.04
N ASN A 26 8.98 -0.52 12.12
CA ASN A 26 9.58 -0.39 13.44
C ASN A 26 9.66 -1.77 14.13
N ALA A 27 10.33 -1.86 15.29
CA ALA A 27 10.47 -3.14 15.97
C ALA A 27 9.10 -3.67 16.45
N ALA A 28 8.99 -4.99 16.63
CA ALA A 28 7.76 -5.64 17.06
C ALA A 28 7.23 -4.98 18.37
N GLY A 29 6.10 -4.28 18.26
CA GLY A 29 5.47 -3.51 19.35
C GLY A 29 5.44 -1.99 19.14
N GLU A 30 6.14 -1.47 18.14
CA GLU A 30 6.12 -0.06 17.74
C GLU A 30 5.17 0.13 16.53
N THR A 31 4.46 1.25 16.46
CA THR A 31 3.60 1.58 15.31
C THR A 31 4.47 1.89 14.10
N ASN A 32 4.13 1.32 12.93
CA ASN A 32 4.80 1.69 11.69
C ASN A 32 4.53 3.16 11.37
N GLU A 33 5.56 3.88 10.96
CA GLU A 33 5.47 5.32 10.69
C GLU A 33 5.67 5.61 9.22
N PHE A 34 4.80 6.48 8.70
CA PHE A 34 5.00 7.10 7.40
C PHE A 34 6.08 8.16 7.54
N ASN A 35 7.14 8.06 6.74
CA ASN A 35 8.20 9.09 6.67
C ASN A 35 9.07 9.25 7.94
N ALA A 36 9.23 8.18 8.74
CA ALA A 36 10.16 8.20 9.86
C ALA A 36 11.62 8.45 9.40
N PRO A 37 12.44 9.13 10.22
CA PRO A 37 13.84 9.35 9.90
C PRO A 37 14.60 8.02 9.94
N PRO A 38 15.59 7.82 9.05
CA PRO A 38 16.43 6.64 9.10
C PRO A 38 17.13 6.57 10.45
N ASN A 39 16.94 5.45 11.14
CA ASN A 39 17.60 5.15 12.39
C ASN A 39 19.08 4.84 12.11
N THR A 40 19.95 5.82 12.34
CA THR A 40 21.40 5.68 12.21
C THR A 40 22.02 4.79 13.28
N ALA A 41 21.33 4.57 14.41
CA ALA A 41 21.79 3.70 15.49
C ALA A 41 21.49 2.22 15.22
N ASN A 42 20.44 1.90 14.46
CA ASN A 42 20.13 0.54 14.07
C ASN A 42 19.64 0.46 12.61
N PRO A 43 20.53 0.15 11.64
CA PRO A 43 20.15 0.02 10.24
C PRO A 43 19.17 -1.14 9.99
N ALA A 44 19.09 -2.13 10.89
CA ALA A 44 18.06 -3.17 10.82
C ALA A 44 16.64 -2.64 11.13
N LYS A 45 16.52 -1.46 11.75
CA LYS A 45 15.26 -0.69 11.90
C LYS A 45 14.98 0.25 10.72
N ASN A 46 15.84 0.26 9.69
CA ASN A 46 15.61 0.99 8.43
C ASN A 46 15.02 0.07 7.37
N ARG A 47 14.20 -0.89 7.81
CA ARG A 47 13.45 -1.75 6.91
C ARG A 47 12.16 -1.05 6.58
N TYR A 48 11.84 -0.99 5.31
CA TYR A 48 10.60 -0.41 4.83
C TYR A 48 9.64 -1.53 4.46
N THR A 49 8.36 -1.28 4.64
CA THR A 49 7.27 -2.09 4.11
C THR A 49 6.38 -1.14 3.30
N TYR A 50 5.38 -1.67 2.60
CA TYR A 50 4.38 -0.85 1.94
C TYR A 50 2.99 -1.26 2.41
N VAL A 51 2.10 -0.29 2.41
CA VAL A 51 0.67 -0.54 2.40
C VAL A 51 0.12 0.10 1.14
N GLY A 52 -0.91 -0.50 0.59
CA GLY A 52 -1.64 0.06 -0.52
C GLY A 52 -3.10 -0.31 -0.46
N TYR A 53 -3.88 0.37 -1.29
CA TYR A 53 -5.24 0.00 -1.56
C TYR A 53 -5.59 0.34 -2.99
N VAL A 54 -6.47 -0.47 -3.57
CA VAL A 54 -7.04 -0.26 -4.89
C VAL A 54 -8.50 0.13 -4.73
N CYS A 55 -8.93 1.22 -5.34
CA CYS A 55 -10.33 1.64 -5.39
C CYS A 55 -10.73 2.05 -6.80
N HIS A 56 -12.04 2.16 -7.06
CA HIS A 56 -12.51 2.75 -8.31
C HIS A 56 -12.39 4.28 -8.25
N PRO A 57 -12.12 4.95 -9.39
CA PRO A 57 -12.14 6.40 -9.49
C PRO A 57 -13.52 6.94 -9.14
N GLY A 58 -13.56 7.77 -8.08
CA GLY A 58 -14.79 8.33 -7.52
C GLY A 58 -15.54 7.40 -6.55
N ALA A 59 -15.01 6.23 -6.23
CA ALA A 59 -15.52 5.40 -5.15
C ALA A 59 -14.90 5.83 -3.81
N ASP A 60 -15.70 5.85 -2.74
CA ASP A 60 -15.20 6.19 -1.41
C ASP A 60 -14.42 5.01 -0.80
N PRO A 61 -13.09 5.14 -0.57
CA PRO A 61 -12.27 4.06 0.00
C PRO A 61 -12.62 3.77 1.47
N SER A 62 -13.39 4.65 2.12
CA SER A 62 -13.92 4.43 3.47
C SER A 62 -15.10 3.46 3.50
N ILE A 63 -15.68 3.12 2.35
CA ILE A 63 -16.80 2.16 2.27
C ILE A 63 -16.22 0.74 2.15
N PRO A 64 -16.58 -0.19 3.07
CA PRO A 64 -16.14 -1.57 2.97
C PRO A 64 -16.68 -2.20 1.68
N GLY A 65 -15.78 -2.80 0.89
CA GLY A 65 -16.13 -3.36 -0.42
C GLY A 65 -16.02 -2.39 -1.60
N HIS A 66 -15.60 -1.13 -1.37
CA HIS A 66 -15.26 -0.17 -2.44
C HIS A 66 -13.75 0.02 -2.61
N ALA A 67 -12.95 -0.49 -1.67
CA ALA A 67 -11.49 -0.56 -1.77
C ALA A 67 -10.98 -1.94 -1.35
N VAL A 68 -9.94 -2.41 -2.05
CA VAL A 68 -9.18 -3.61 -1.70
C VAL A 68 -7.84 -3.15 -1.14
N SER A 69 -7.69 -3.23 0.17
CA SER A 69 -6.42 -2.98 0.85
C SER A 69 -5.47 -4.16 0.71
N PHE A 70 -4.19 -3.85 0.52
CA PHE A 70 -3.10 -4.81 0.44
C PHE A 70 -1.87 -4.25 1.13
N HIS A 71 -0.97 -5.10 1.57
CA HIS A 71 0.29 -4.68 2.18
C HIS A 71 1.33 -5.77 1.95
N ALA A 72 2.61 -5.42 2.12
CA ALA A 72 3.65 -6.44 2.10
C ALA A 72 3.41 -7.44 3.24
N ASP A 73 3.58 -8.73 2.99
CA ASP A 73 3.44 -9.74 4.04
C ASP A 73 4.33 -9.39 5.24
N GLY A 74 3.92 -9.77 6.46
CA GLY A 74 4.59 -9.35 7.69
C GLY A 74 6.09 -9.69 7.75
N GLU A 75 6.56 -10.64 6.94
CA GLU A 75 7.97 -10.99 6.79
C GLU A 75 8.71 -10.13 5.76
N GLU A 76 7.98 -9.57 4.79
CA GLU A 76 8.51 -8.82 3.67
C GLU A 76 8.95 -7.42 4.09
N SER A 77 10.17 -7.06 3.70
CA SER A 77 10.85 -5.88 4.20
C SER A 77 11.92 -5.46 3.22
N PHE A 78 11.86 -4.19 2.82
CA PHE A 78 12.70 -3.58 1.81
C PHE A 78 13.81 -2.76 2.45
N ALA A 79 14.92 -2.62 1.74
CA ALA A 79 16.05 -1.81 2.21
C ALA A 79 15.80 -0.31 2.02
N SER A 80 14.89 0.05 1.12
CA SER A 80 14.60 1.44 0.75
C SER A 80 13.11 1.67 0.57
N ARG A 81 12.71 2.92 0.76
CA ARG A 81 11.35 3.41 0.50
C ARG A 81 10.91 3.17 -0.94
N ASP A 82 11.81 3.43 -1.90
CA ASP A 82 11.56 3.31 -3.34
C ASP A 82 11.23 1.87 -3.75
N ASP A 83 12.00 0.93 -3.23
CA ASP A 83 11.84 -0.51 -3.43
C ASP A 83 10.49 -1.00 -2.90
N ALA A 84 10.12 -0.57 -1.68
CA ALA A 84 8.79 -0.86 -1.12
C ALA A 84 7.65 -0.29 -1.97
N LEU A 85 7.84 0.92 -2.49
CA LEU A 85 6.83 1.59 -3.30
C LEU A 85 6.64 0.90 -4.65
N TYR A 86 7.75 0.58 -5.31
CA TYR A 86 7.76 -0.13 -6.58
C TYR A 86 7.03 -1.46 -6.47
N GLU A 87 7.32 -2.26 -5.45
CA GLU A 87 6.67 -3.54 -5.21
C GLU A 87 5.18 -3.35 -4.87
N GLY A 88 4.83 -2.36 -4.04
CA GLY A 88 3.42 -2.07 -3.75
C GLY A 88 2.63 -1.70 -5.01
N VAL A 89 3.20 -0.91 -5.93
CA VAL A 89 2.55 -0.59 -7.20
C VAL A 89 2.42 -1.84 -8.07
N HIS A 90 3.45 -2.68 -8.12
CA HIS A 90 3.43 -3.94 -8.85
C HIS A 90 2.32 -4.88 -8.37
N VAL A 91 2.19 -5.03 -7.05
CA VAL A 91 1.13 -5.81 -6.42
C VAL A 91 -0.24 -5.22 -6.72
N GLY A 92 -0.41 -3.91 -6.57
CA GLY A 92 -1.66 -3.22 -6.90
C GLY A 92 -2.11 -3.48 -8.34
N ARG A 93 -1.18 -3.46 -9.31
CA ARG A 93 -1.48 -3.80 -10.71
C ARG A 93 -1.90 -5.26 -10.86
N SER A 94 -1.21 -6.19 -10.19
CA SER A 94 -1.59 -7.61 -10.22
C SER A 94 -2.98 -7.86 -9.63
N ILE A 95 -3.40 -7.08 -8.63
CA ILE A 95 -4.76 -7.15 -8.05
C ILE A 95 -5.80 -6.67 -9.07
N VAL A 96 -5.51 -5.58 -9.78
CA VAL A 96 -6.37 -5.04 -10.86
C VAL A 96 -6.48 -6.04 -12.01
N GLU A 97 -5.36 -6.63 -12.44
CA GLU A 97 -5.31 -7.64 -13.50
C GLU A 97 -5.94 -8.98 -13.08
N GLY A 98 -6.19 -9.19 -11.78
CA GLY A 98 -6.66 -10.47 -11.23
C GLY A 98 -5.63 -11.59 -11.32
N THR A 99 -4.34 -11.24 -11.46
CA THR A 99 -3.20 -12.17 -11.47
C THR A 99 -2.61 -12.37 -10.08
N HIS A 100 -3.00 -11.53 -9.12
CA HIS A 100 -2.56 -11.67 -7.73
C HIS A 100 -3.16 -12.95 -7.10
N PRO A 101 -2.36 -13.77 -6.39
CA PRO A 101 -2.78 -15.09 -5.94
C PRO A 101 -3.89 -15.10 -4.89
N ASP A 102 -4.01 -14.03 -4.09
CA ASP A 102 -4.92 -13.95 -2.93
C ASP A 102 -5.97 -12.82 -3.05
N LEU A 103 -5.72 -11.82 -3.89
CA LEU A 103 -6.47 -10.57 -3.92
C LEU A 103 -6.86 -10.26 -5.36
N THR A 104 -8.00 -9.63 -5.55
CA THR A 104 -8.46 -9.21 -6.89
C THR A 104 -9.50 -8.10 -6.76
N VAL A 105 -9.67 -7.30 -7.82
CA VAL A 105 -10.75 -6.32 -7.93
C VAL A 105 -12.11 -6.94 -8.31
N LEU A 106 -12.18 -8.25 -8.56
CA LEU A 106 -13.46 -8.95 -8.80
C LEU A 106 -14.55 -8.66 -7.74
N PRO A 107 -14.30 -8.72 -6.42
CA PRO A 107 -15.30 -8.33 -5.42
C PRO A 107 -15.79 -6.89 -5.57
N LEU A 108 -14.94 -5.94 -6.01
CA LEU A 108 -15.36 -4.57 -6.31
C LEU A 108 -16.29 -4.52 -7.53
N VAL A 109 -16.01 -5.34 -8.55
CA VAL A 109 -16.81 -5.39 -9.79
C VAL A 109 -18.14 -6.15 -9.60
N THR A 110 -18.18 -7.16 -8.73
CA THR A 110 -19.39 -7.95 -8.45
C THR A 110 -20.23 -7.41 -7.29
N GLY A 111 -19.65 -6.55 -6.45
CA GLY A 111 -20.32 -5.93 -5.29
C GLY A 111 -21.12 -4.68 -5.62
N GLY A 112 -21.06 -4.17 -6.85
CA GLY A 112 -21.82 -3.02 -7.30
C GLY A 112 -23.29 -3.34 -7.54
N VAL A 113 -24.11 -3.34 -6.48
CA VAL A 113 -25.57 -3.10 -6.52
C VAL A 113 -26.03 -2.26 -5.34
#